data_AF-A0A669KB87-F1
#
_entry.id   AF-A0A669KB87-F1
#
_cell.length_a   1.000
_cell.length_b   1.000
_cell.length_c   1.000
_cell.angle_alpha   90.00
_cell.angle_beta   90.00
_cell.angle_gamma   90.00
#
_symmetry.space_group_name_H-M   'P 1'
#
loop_
_entity.id
_entity.type
_entity.pdbx_description
1 polymer ?
#
loop_
_entity_poly.entity_id
_entity_poly.type
_entity_poly.pdbx_seq_one_letter_code
_entity_poly.pdbx_strand_id
1 'polypeptide(L)'
;MAPWPPKGLVPAMLWGLSLFLNLPGPIWLQPSPPPQSSPPPQPHPCHTCRGLVDSFNKGLERTIRDNFGGGNTAWEEENLSKYKDSETRLVEVLEGVCSKSDFECHRLLELSEELVESWWFHK
;
A
#
# COMPACT_ATOMS: atom_id res chain seq x y z
N MET A 1 -25.49 -57.15 -46.99
CA MET A 1 -24.12 -56.71 -46.68
C MET A 1 -24.13 -55.24 -46.30
N ALA A 2 -23.84 -54.95 -45.03
CA ALA A 2 -23.20 -53.73 -44.52
C ALA A 2 -22.77 -54.07 -43.08
N PRO A 3 -21.49 -53.99 -42.69
CA PRO A 3 -21.07 -54.28 -41.34
C PRO A 3 -21.34 -53.07 -40.43
N TRP A 4 -22.02 -53.31 -39.30
CA TRP A 4 -22.10 -52.32 -38.22
C TRP A 4 -20.82 -52.36 -37.37
N PRO A 5 -20.37 -51.22 -36.82
CA PRO A 5 -19.19 -51.15 -35.98
C PRO A 5 -19.40 -51.84 -34.63
N PRO A 6 -18.32 -52.29 -33.95
CA PRO A 6 -18.44 -53.02 -32.70
C PRO A 6 -18.90 -52.12 -31.54
N LYS A 7 -19.59 -52.76 -30.61
CA LYS A 7 -20.17 -52.20 -29.38
C LYS A 7 -19.07 -51.57 -28.51
N GLY A 8 -19.11 -50.24 -28.37
CA GLY A 8 -18.33 -49.52 -27.37
C GLY A 8 -18.84 -49.86 -25.98
N LEU A 9 -18.00 -50.56 -25.22
CA LEU A 9 -18.17 -50.82 -23.80
C LEU A 9 -17.93 -49.49 -23.06
N VAL A 10 -18.99 -48.79 -22.63
CA VAL A 10 -18.84 -47.67 -21.70
C VAL A 10 -18.69 -48.27 -20.31
N PRO A 11 -17.53 -48.15 -19.63
CA PRO A 11 -17.36 -48.71 -18.31
C PRO A 11 -18.23 -47.96 -17.30
N ALA A 12 -18.94 -48.71 -16.46
CA ALA A 12 -19.72 -48.24 -15.32
C ALA A 12 -18.80 -47.72 -14.19
N MET A 13 -17.95 -46.73 -14.49
CA MET A 13 -16.94 -46.16 -13.60
C MET A 13 -17.11 -44.64 -13.49
N LEU A 14 -18.35 -44.15 -13.51
CA LEU A 14 -18.64 -42.71 -13.39
C LEU A 14 -19.68 -42.37 -12.31
N TRP A 15 -20.06 -43.32 -11.45
CA TRP A 15 -21.02 -43.08 -10.37
C TRP A 15 -20.47 -43.41 -8.97
N GLY A 16 -19.20 -43.84 -8.85
CA GLY A 16 -18.56 -44.19 -7.57
C GLY A 16 -17.58 -43.14 -7.01
N LEU A 17 -17.22 -42.12 -7.79
CA LEU A 17 -16.20 -41.12 -7.41
C LEU A 17 -16.78 -39.79 -6.88
N SER A 18 -18.10 -39.70 -6.71
CA SER A 18 -18.75 -38.46 -6.21
C SER A 18 -19.04 -38.47 -4.70
N LEU A 19 -18.65 -39.51 -3.95
CA LEU A 19 -18.95 -39.58 -2.50
C LEU A 19 -17.76 -39.34 -1.57
N PHE A 20 -16.56 -39.01 -2.08
CA PHE A 20 -15.37 -38.75 -1.25
C PHE A 20 -14.97 -37.27 -1.13
N LEU A 21 -15.69 -36.35 -1.78
CA LEU A 21 -15.36 -34.92 -1.78
C LEU A 21 -16.18 -34.06 -0.80
N ASN A 22 -17.06 -34.66 0.02
CA ASN A 22 -17.89 -33.94 0.99
C ASN A 22 -17.66 -34.37 2.45
N LEU A 23 -16.50 -34.95 2.77
CA LEU A 23 -16.07 -34.99 4.16
C LEU A 23 -15.18 -33.76 4.40
N PRO A 24 -15.54 -32.84 5.31
CA PRO A 24 -14.60 -31.80 5.73
C PRO A 24 -13.39 -32.55 6.27
N GLY A 25 -12.26 -32.44 5.55
CA GLY A 25 -11.00 -33.00 6.00
C GLY A 25 -10.71 -32.51 7.42
N PRO A 26 -9.92 -33.24 8.21
CA PRO A 26 -9.52 -32.76 9.52
C PRO A 26 -8.95 -31.34 9.33
N ILE A 27 -9.62 -30.36 9.94
CA ILE A 27 -9.12 -28.99 10.01
C ILE A 27 -7.85 -29.11 10.83
N TRP A 28 -6.72 -29.20 10.13
CA TRP A 28 -5.42 -29.06 10.74
C TRP A 28 -5.47 -27.69 11.43
N LEU A 29 -5.48 -27.66 12.76
CA LEU A 29 -5.26 -26.45 13.53
C LEU A 29 -3.84 -25.99 13.17
N GLN A 30 -3.74 -25.21 12.11
CA GLN A 30 -2.49 -24.62 11.70
C GLN A 30 -2.14 -23.58 12.78
N PRO A 31 -0.98 -23.71 13.46
CA PRO A 31 -0.55 -22.69 14.40
C PRO A 31 -0.54 -21.34 13.68
N SER A 32 -1.11 -20.32 14.32
CA SER A 32 -1.04 -18.95 13.80
C SER A 32 0.43 -18.61 13.53
N PRO A 33 0.75 -18.00 12.37
CA PRO A 33 2.12 -17.56 12.12
C PRO A 33 2.55 -16.64 13.28
N PRO A 34 3.78 -16.77 13.78
CA PRO A 34 4.28 -15.89 14.82
C PRO A 34 4.13 -14.43 14.36
N PRO A 35 3.85 -13.48 15.26
CA PRO A 35 3.77 -12.08 14.90
C PRO A 35 5.06 -11.71 14.16
N GLN A 36 4.92 -11.27 12.91
CA GLN A 36 6.06 -10.88 12.09
C GLN A 36 6.80 -9.76 12.84
N SER A 37 8.01 -10.06 13.31
CA SER A 37 8.91 -9.05 13.83
C SER A 37 9.14 -8.03 12.73
N SER A 38 8.92 -6.74 13.03
CA SER A 38 9.26 -5.65 12.11
C SER A 38 10.72 -5.82 11.65
N PRO A 39 11.01 -5.62 10.35
CA PRO A 39 12.38 -5.67 9.86
C PRO A 39 13.24 -4.70 10.68
N PRO A 40 14.49 -5.06 11.00
CA PRO A 40 15.40 -4.12 11.64
C PRO A 40 15.50 -2.85 10.78
N PRO A 41 15.46 -1.64 11.40
CA PRO A 41 15.59 -0.39 10.66
C PRO A 41 16.83 -0.44 9.78
N GLN A 42 16.63 -0.44 8.47
CA GLN A 42 17.74 -0.45 7.52
C GLN A 42 18.44 0.90 7.64
N PRO A 43 19.76 0.95 7.93
CA PRO A 43 20.46 2.22 8.07
C PRO A 43 20.45 2.94 6.71
N HIS A 44 19.64 3.99 6.63
CA HIS A 44 19.53 4.80 5.43
C HIS A 44 20.87 5.50 5.18
N PRO A 45 21.37 5.57 3.94
CA PRO A 45 22.57 6.35 3.65
C PRO A 45 22.33 7.81 4.08
N CYS A 46 23.17 8.30 5.00
CA CYS A 46 23.02 9.61 5.66
C CYS A 46 22.89 10.76 4.65
N HIS A 47 23.53 10.66 3.49
CA HIS A 47 23.43 11.62 2.42
C HIS A 47 22.01 11.71 1.83
N THR A 48 21.37 10.57 1.55
CA THR A 48 20.00 10.52 1.01
C THR A 48 18.99 11.08 2.00
N CYS A 49 19.12 10.74 3.30
CA CYS A 49 18.25 11.30 4.33
C CYS A 49 18.37 12.82 4.46
N ARG A 50 19.60 13.36 4.45
CA ARG A 50 19.81 14.81 4.43
C ARG A 50 19.19 15.47 3.21
N GLY A 51 19.40 14.89 2.03
CA GLY A 51 18.79 15.38 0.79
C GLY A 51 17.26 15.39 0.84
N LEU A 52 16.66 14.32 1.36
CA LEU A 52 15.21 14.21 1.54
C LEU A 52 14.68 15.27 2.51
N VAL A 53 15.33 15.46 3.67
CA VAL A 53 14.96 16.50 4.65
C VAL A 53 15.09 17.90 4.05
N ASP A 54 16.16 18.18 3.31
CA ASP A 54 16.35 19.47 2.64
C ASP A 54 15.25 19.74 1.61
N SER A 55 14.88 18.73 0.82
CA SER A 55 13.77 18.83 -0.14
C SER A 55 12.42 18.98 0.54
N PHE A 56 12.19 18.28 1.66
CA PHE A 56 10.97 18.41 2.47
C PHE A 56 10.81 19.83 3.01
N ASN A 57 11.86 20.40 3.61
CA ASN A 57 11.86 21.79 4.08
C ASN A 57 11.59 22.78 2.95
N LYS A 58 12.21 22.58 1.77
CA LYS A 58 11.90 23.39 0.58
C LYS A 58 10.45 23.24 0.13
N GLY A 59 9.86 22.06 0.28
CA GLY A 59 8.44 21.84 0.01
C GLY A 59 7.55 22.63 0.96
N LEU A 60 7.85 22.61 2.26
CA LEU A 60 7.11 23.41 3.23
C LEU A 60 7.14 24.91 2.92
N GLU A 61 8.30 25.43 2.51
CA GLU A 61 8.44 26.83 2.11
C GLU A 61 7.67 27.14 0.82
N ARG A 62 7.69 26.24 -0.17
CA ARG A 62 6.93 26.40 -1.42
C ARG A 62 5.43 26.50 -1.16
N THR A 63 4.90 25.70 -0.23
CA THR A 63 3.47 25.61 0.06
C THR A 63 3.00 26.55 1.16
N ILE A 64 3.83 27.45 1.69
CA ILE A 64 3.46 28.30 2.83
C ILE A 64 2.29 29.25 2.54
N ARG A 65 2.05 29.60 1.27
CA ARG A 65 1.00 30.51 0.82
C ARG A 65 -0.15 29.81 0.10
N ASP A 66 -0.10 28.49 0.02
CA ASP A 66 -1.10 27.69 -0.68
C ASP A 66 -2.35 27.50 0.19
N ASN A 67 -3.40 26.96 -0.42
CA ASN A 67 -4.69 26.67 0.17
C ASN A 67 -5.25 25.39 -0.47
N PHE A 68 -6.45 24.95 -0.08
CA PHE A 68 -7.04 23.72 -0.61
C PHE A 68 -7.42 23.79 -2.11
N GLY A 69 -7.26 24.96 -2.74
CA GLY A 69 -7.53 25.16 -4.17
C GLY A 69 -9.01 25.35 -4.51
N GLY A 70 -9.89 25.46 -3.52
CA GLY A 70 -11.29 25.82 -3.67
C GLY A 70 -11.51 27.33 -3.59
N GLY A 71 -12.74 27.77 -3.84
CA GLY A 71 -13.10 29.19 -4.02
C GLY A 71 -12.79 30.10 -2.81
N ASN A 72 -13.81 30.46 -2.05
CA ASN A 72 -13.69 31.53 -1.05
C ASN A 72 -12.91 31.04 0.20
N THR A 73 -11.65 31.48 0.36
CA THR A 73 -10.77 31.09 1.49
C THR A 73 -11.41 31.27 2.86
N ALA A 74 -12.26 32.30 3.03
CA ALA A 74 -12.97 32.52 4.29
C ALA A 74 -13.95 31.39 4.67
N TRP A 75 -14.64 30.80 3.69
CA TRP A 75 -15.52 29.66 3.94
C TRP A 75 -14.71 28.40 4.25
N GLU A 76 -13.59 28.21 3.54
CA GLU A 76 -12.69 27.07 3.75
C GLU A 76 -12.11 27.07 5.17
N GLU A 77 -11.68 28.23 5.68
CA GLU A 77 -11.15 28.32 7.05
C GLU A 77 -12.21 28.04 8.14
N GLU A 78 -13.48 28.35 7.87
CA GLU A 78 -14.58 28.08 8.80
C GLU A 78 -15.07 26.63 8.75
N ASN A 79 -15.03 26.00 7.57
CA ASN A 79 -15.66 24.70 7.32
C ASN A 79 -14.67 23.54 7.13
N LEU A 80 -13.38 23.83 6.91
CA LEU A 80 -12.29 22.87 6.79
C LEU A 80 -11.21 23.13 7.85
N SER A 81 -10.29 22.18 8.04
CA SER A 81 -9.09 22.42 8.84
C SER A 81 -8.16 23.42 8.15
N LYS A 82 -7.16 23.97 8.86
CA LYS A 82 -6.20 24.87 8.22
C LYS A 82 -5.32 24.10 7.25
N TYR A 83 -5.22 24.58 6.00
CA TYR A 83 -4.31 23.99 4.99
C TYR A 83 -2.88 23.83 5.51
N LYS A 84 -2.41 24.81 6.31
CA LYS A 84 -1.07 24.82 6.92
C LYS A 84 -0.70 23.49 7.60
N ASP A 85 -1.65 22.85 8.28
CA ASP A 85 -1.39 21.66 9.10
C ASP A 85 -2.19 20.45 8.58
N SER A 86 -2.71 20.51 7.34
CA SER A 86 -3.57 19.49 6.75
C SER A 86 -2.78 18.33 6.13
N GLU A 87 -3.45 17.18 5.97
CA GLU A 87 -2.95 16.04 5.20
C GLU A 87 -2.64 16.42 3.74
N THR A 88 -3.51 17.24 3.13
CA THR A 88 -3.32 17.73 1.75
C THR A 88 -1.97 18.40 1.58
N ARG A 89 -1.60 19.33 2.49
CA ARG A 89 -0.30 20.00 2.41
C ARG A 89 0.85 19.03 2.62
N LEU A 90 0.71 18.05 3.53
CA LEU A 90 1.74 17.04 3.73
C LEU A 90 1.99 16.24 2.45
N VAL A 91 0.93 15.72 1.83
CA VAL A 91 1.02 14.93 0.59
C VAL A 91 1.64 15.76 -0.55
N GLU A 92 1.18 16.99 -0.77
CA GLU A 92 1.74 17.89 -1.79
C GLU A 92 3.24 18.15 -1.60
N VAL A 93 3.71 18.24 -0.35
CA VAL A 93 5.14 18.34 -0.05
C VAL A 93 5.86 17.04 -0.39
N LEU A 94 5.35 15.89 0.07
CA LEU A 94 5.97 14.57 -0.11
C LEU A 94 6.08 14.18 -1.59
N GLU A 95 5.09 14.50 -2.42
CA GLU A 95 5.12 14.26 -3.87
C GLU A 95 6.32 14.95 -4.56
N GLY A 96 6.81 16.06 -3.99
CA GLY A 96 7.90 16.86 -4.54
C GLY A 96 9.28 16.63 -3.92
N VAL A 97 9.46 15.70 -2.97
CA VAL A 97 10.74 15.56 -2.25
C VAL A 97 11.80 14.79 -3.04
N CYS A 98 11.39 13.87 -3.90
CA CYS A 98 12.29 13.04 -4.70
C CYS A 98 12.21 13.39 -6.19
N SER A 99 13.34 13.35 -6.88
CA SER A 99 13.34 13.45 -8.35
C SER A 99 12.77 12.15 -8.96
N LYS A 100 12.20 12.24 -10.17
CA LYS A 100 11.54 11.09 -10.83
C LYS A 100 12.46 9.86 -11.01
N SER A 101 13.77 10.04 -11.08
CA SER A 101 14.76 8.97 -11.28
C SER A 101 15.57 8.61 -10.04
N ASP A 102 15.28 9.19 -8.87
CA ASP A 102 16.04 8.95 -7.64
C ASP A 102 15.45 7.79 -6.82
N PHE A 103 15.81 6.57 -7.20
CA PHE A 103 15.31 5.34 -6.59
C PHE A 103 15.61 5.24 -5.08
N GLU A 104 16.78 5.71 -4.64
CA GLU A 104 17.17 5.65 -3.23
C GLU A 104 16.36 6.64 -2.38
N CYS A 105 16.06 7.83 -2.93
CA CYS A 105 15.15 8.77 -2.28
C CYS A 105 13.75 8.18 -2.15
N HIS A 106 13.18 7.62 -3.22
CA HIS A 106 11.84 7.02 -3.19
C HIS A 106 11.76 5.86 -2.19
N ARG A 107 12.77 4.98 -2.18
CA ARG A 107 12.85 3.89 -1.20
C ARG A 107 12.93 4.41 0.24
N LEU A 108 13.68 5.48 0.48
CA LEU A 108 13.75 6.09 1.80
C LEU A 108 12.43 6.73 2.21
N LEU A 109 11.79 7.46 1.28
CA LEU A 109 10.50 8.11 1.49
C LEU A 109 9.46 7.08 1.95
N GLU A 110 9.28 6.00 1.19
CA GLU A 110 8.34 4.90 1.50
C GLU A 110 8.56 4.33 2.91
N LEU A 111 9.81 4.12 3.33
CA LEU A 111 10.14 3.62 4.67
C LEU A 111 9.88 4.62 5.79
N SER A 112 9.79 5.92 5.47
CA SER A 112 9.70 7.01 6.44
C SER A 112 8.32 7.65 6.53
N GLU A 113 7.41 7.36 5.59
CA GLU A 113 6.09 8.01 5.49
C GLU A 113 5.29 7.93 6.80
N GLU A 114 5.17 6.75 7.39
CA GLU A 114 4.44 6.56 8.66
C GLU A 114 5.05 7.41 9.80
N LEU A 115 6.38 7.49 9.88
CA LEU A 115 7.07 8.30 10.89
C LEU A 115 6.82 9.80 10.66
N VAL A 116 6.87 10.25 9.40
CA VAL A 116 6.64 11.65 9.04
C VAL A 116 5.19 12.05 9.28
N GLU A 117 4.24 11.18 8.95
CA GLU A 117 2.81 11.39 9.18
C GLU A 117 2.48 11.46 10.68
N SER A 118 3.01 10.49 11.46
CA SER A 118 2.86 10.48 12.92
C SER A 118 3.40 11.76 13.53
N TRP A 119 4.61 12.18 13.13
CA TRP A 119 5.16 13.47 13.52
C TRP A 119 4.27 14.62 13.06
N TRP A 120 3.74 14.60 11.83
CA TRP A 120 2.95 15.69 11.26
C TRP A 120 1.73 16.06 12.12
N PHE A 121 0.98 15.05 12.55
CA PHE A 121 -0.29 15.24 13.27
C PHE A 121 -0.19 15.27 14.80
N HIS A 122 0.99 14.98 15.37
CA HIS A 122 1.20 14.92 16.83
C HIS A 122 2.26 15.90 17.34
N LYS A 123 2.55 16.97 16.59
CA LYS A 123 3.44 18.05 17.02
C LYS A 123 2.83 18.91 18.13
#